data_AF-A0A1T4WWG7-F1
#
_entry.id   AF-A0A1T4WWG7-F1
#
_cell.length_a   1.000
_cell.length_b   1.000
_cell.length_c   1.000
_cell.angle_alpha   90.00
_cell.angle_beta   90.00
_cell.angle_gamma   90.00
#
_symmetry.space_group_name_H-M   'P 1'
#
loop_
_entity.id
_entity.type
_entity.pdbx_description
1 polymer ?
#
loop_
_entity_poly.entity_id
_entity_poly.type
_entity_poly.pdbx_seq_one_letter_code
_entity_poly.pdbx_strand_id
1 'polypeptide(L)'
;MQHIFIINPTAGKVDASVALIPQIHAAASRAGLHPTIEVTRRAGQARDLAAQYAAGGEEVYLYACGGDGTLNEILQGTVGHPNAAIGCVPCGSGNDYVRNFGTQAQFLDLDAQLAAQPFAADVIRTPQGCGIDIYAAGIDAQVANGIPKWRRVPFCGGTTAYTLSILEAVCSTFRHRLRITADDRQLEDTFMMLAVCNGQQYGGGYCAAPHASMTDGLLDVVLLRPVPRLKLPGLLGSYKKGKHLSEGDTITEKFAPYMTFFRTGSIDIEVLDGNPLITTLDGECSPQLRMHAEIAHSAARILLPPELAANANKTPVLQAMGE
;
A
#
# COMPACT_ATOMS: atom_id res chain seq x y z
N MET A 1 -12.41 9.01 -24.05
CA MET A 1 -11.88 8.37 -22.84
C MET A 1 -11.72 6.89 -23.12
N GLN A 2 -10.50 6.37 -22.93
CA GLN A 2 -10.18 4.96 -23.17
C GLN A 2 -10.26 4.17 -21.86
N HIS A 3 -10.76 2.94 -21.92
CA HIS A 3 -10.79 2.02 -20.77
C HIS A 3 -9.92 0.81 -21.09
N ILE A 4 -8.85 0.60 -20.34
CA ILE A 4 -7.90 -0.48 -20.57
C ILE A 4 -7.82 -1.35 -19.32
N PHE A 5 -8.21 -2.62 -19.44
CA PHE A 5 -8.05 -3.60 -18.37
C PHE A 5 -6.74 -4.35 -18.59
N ILE A 6 -5.77 -4.17 -17.68
CA ILE A 6 -4.48 -4.85 -17.73
C ILE A 6 -4.53 -6.01 -16.73
N ILE A 7 -4.61 -7.23 -17.25
CA ILE A 7 -4.80 -8.47 -16.51
C ILE A 7 -3.47 -9.16 -16.29
N ASN A 8 -3.12 -9.39 -15.02
CA ASN A 8 -2.05 -10.29 -14.63
C ASN A 8 -2.63 -11.71 -14.41
N PRO A 9 -2.42 -12.66 -15.34
CA PRO A 9 -2.99 -14.01 -15.22
C PRO A 9 -2.35 -14.83 -14.10
N THR A 10 -1.20 -14.40 -13.58
CA THR A 10 -0.49 -15.08 -12.48
C THR A 10 -0.85 -14.52 -11.11
N ALA A 11 -1.65 -13.45 -11.03
CA ALA A 11 -2.10 -12.89 -9.78
C ALA A 11 -3.10 -13.83 -9.08
N GLY A 12 -2.93 -14.01 -7.77
CA GLY A 12 -3.83 -14.85 -6.97
C GLY A 12 -3.54 -16.35 -7.11
N LYS A 13 -4.56 -17.18 -6.91
CA LYS A 13 -4.44 -18.66 -6.93
C LYS A 13 -4.87 -19.30 -8.25
N VAL A 14 -5.67 -18.58 -9.03
CA VAL A 14 -6.27 -19.05 -10.28
C VAL A 14 -6.09 -17.96 -11.31
N ASP A 15 -6.00 -18.35 -12.58
CA ASP A 15 -5.93 -17.39 -13.68
C ASP A 15 -7.25 -16.61 -13.76
N ALA A 16 -7.21 -15.36 -13.29
CA ALA A 16 -8.37 -14.49 -13.25
C ALA A 16 -8.85 -14.08 -14.64
N SER A 17 -8.02 -14.17 -15.68
CA SER A 17 -8.40 -13.76 -17.04
C SER A 17 -9.61 -14.54 -17.57
N VAL A 18 -9.70 -15.83 -17.24
CA VAL A 18 -10.78 -16.73 -17.67
C VAL A 18 -12.15 -16.23 -17.17
N ALA A 19 -12.21 -15.73 -15.94
CA ALA A 19 -13.44 -15.22 -15.34
C ALA A 19 -13.67 -13.73 -15.66
N LEU A 20 -12.62 -12.92 -15.62
CA LEU A 20 -12.74 -11.46 -15.76
C LEU A 20 -13.09 -11.04 -17.18
N ILE A 21 -12.48 -11.62 -18.22
CA ILE A 21 -12.72 -11.21 -19.61
C ILE A 21 -14.21 -11.22 -19.97
N PRO A 22 -14.97 -12.32 -19.76
CA PRO A 22 -16.40 -12.31 -20.07
C PRO A 22 -17.20 -11.36 -19.18
N GLN A 23 -16.80 -11.17 -17.91
CA GLN A 23 -17.47 -10.24 -17.00
C GLN A 23 -17.25 -8.77 -17.41
N ILE A 24 -16.03 -8.42 -17.84
CA ILE A 24 -15.68 -7.10 -18.36
C ILE A 24 -16.50 -6.81 -19.62
N HIS A 25 -16.58 -7.75 -20.57
CA HIS A 25 -17.42 -7.58 -21.76
C HIS A 25 -18.90 -7.40 -21.41
N ALA A 26 -19.42 -8.15 -20.45
CA ALA A 26 -20.81 -8.04 -20.03
C ALA A 26 -21.12 -6.67 -19.39
N ALA A 27 -20.25 -6.21 -18.47
CA ALA A 27 -20.38 -4.89 -17.82
C ALA A 27 -20.25 -3.76 -18.84
N ALA A 28 -19.24 -3.83 -19.71
CA ALA A 28 -19.03 -2.87 -20.78
C ALA A 28 -20.23 -2.77 -21.73
N SER A 29 -20.83 -3.91 -22.11
CA SER A 29 -22.03 -3.94 -22.94
C SER A 29 -23.21 -3.22 -22.27
N ARG A 30 -23.44 -3.44 -20.97
CA ARG A 30 -24.47 -2.73 -20.20
C ARG A 30 -24.21 -1.22 -20.17
N ALA A 31 -22.95 -0.81 -20.06
CA ALA A 31 -22.54 0.58 -20.03
C ALA A 31 -22.45 1.26 -21.42
N GLY A 32 -22.57 0.49 -22.51
CA GLY A 32 -22.37 1.01 -23.87
C GLY A 32 -20.91 1.39 -24.17
N LEU A 33 -19.95 0.72 -23.52
CA LEU A 33 -18.51 0.98 -23.63
C LEU A 33 -17.79 -0.15 -24.38
N HIS A 34 -16.62 0.17 -24.92
CA HIS A 34 -15.74 -0.79 -25.63
C HIS A 34 -14.32 -0.75 -25.03
N PRO A 35 -14.08 -1.44 -23.91
CA PRO A 35 -12.77 -1.46 -23.29
C PRO A 35 -11.78 -2.33 -24.07
N THR A 36 -10.51 -1.96 -24.00
CA THR A 36 -9.39 -2.81 -24.42
C THR A 36 -8.95 -3.70 -23.27
N ILE A 37 -8.59 -4.94 -23.57
CA ILE A 37 -8.09 -5.89 -22.58
C ILE A 37 -6.68 -6.31 -22.98
N GLU A 38 -5.74 -6.12 -22.06
CA GLU A 38 -4.34 -6.49 -22.21
C GLU A 38 -3.99 -7.55 -21.18
N VAL A 39 -3.49 -8.71 -21.61
CA VAL A 39 -3.04 -9.78 -20.69
C VAL A 39 -1.52 -9.77 -20.65
N THR A 40 -0.96 -9.56 -19.45
CA THR A 40 0.49 -9.53 -19.26
C THR A 40 1.11 -10.93 -19.36
N ARG A 41 2.37 -10.97 -19.77
CA ARG A 41 3.16 -12.18 -20.05
C ARG A 41 4.50 -12.18 -19.32
N ARG A 42 4.91 -11.03 -18.78
CA ARG A 42 6.15 -10.86 -18.02
C ARG A 42 6.00 -9.75 -16.98
N ALA A 43 6.85 -9.80 -15.95
CA ALA A 43 7.01 -8.70 -15.01
C ALA A 43 7.40 -7.40 -15.72
N GLY A 44 6.91 -6.28 -15.23
CA GLY A 44 7.11 -4.94 -15.79
C GLY A 44 6.25 -4.63 -17.02
N GLN A 45 5.53 -5.60 -17.60
CA GLN A 45 4.72 -5.34 -18.79
C GLN A 45 3.52 -4.43 -18.48
N ALA A 46 2.95 -4.49 -17.27
CA ALA A 46 1.82 -3.61 -16.94
C ALA A 46 2.29 -2.15 -16.90
N ARG A 47 3.52 -1.90 -16.43
CA ARG A 47 4.18 -0.60 -16.47
C ARG A 47 4.39 -0.11 -17.90
N ASP A 48 4.95 -0.96 -18.76
CA ASP A 48 5.22 -0.62 -20.16
C ASP A 48 3.93 -0.24 -20.91
N LEU A 49 2.87 -1.03 -20.72
CA LEU A 49 1.54 -0.76 -21.29
C LEU A 49 0.94 0.54 -20.74
N ALA A 50 0.97 0.74 -19.42
CA ALA A 50 0.46 1.94 -18.79
C ALA A 50 1.14 3.20 -19.32
N ALA A 51 2.47 3.18 -19.45
CA ALA A 51 3.24 4.28 -20.02
C ALA A 51 2.88 4.53 -21.49
N GLN A 52 2.72 3.46 -22.29
CA GLN A 52 2.32 3.56 -23.70
C GLN A 52 0.95 4.24 -23.86
N TYR A 53 -0.06 3.78 -23.11
CA TYR A 53 -1.41 4.34 -23.17
C TYR A 53 -1.45 5.78 -22.62
N ALA A 54 -0.76 6.04 -21.52
CA ALA A 54 -0.70 7.37 -20.92
C ALA A 54 -0.02 8.41 -21.82
N ALA A 55 1.05 8.03 -22.54
CA ALA A 55 1.76 8.88 -23.49
C ALA A 55 0.90 9.33 -24.70
N GLY A 56 -0.24 8.66 -24.96
CA GLY A 56 -1.19 9.05 -25.99
C GLY A 56 -1.87 10.40 -25.74
N GLY A 57 -1.85 10.91 -24.50
CA GLY A 57 -2.38 12.23 -24.12
C GLY A 57 -3.91 12.32 -24.01
N GLU A 58 -4.66 11.36 -24.56
CA GLU A 58 -6.10 11.22 -24.34
C GLU A 58 -6.39 10.73 -22.91
N GLU A 59 -7.56 11.08 -22.38
CA GLU A 59 -7.99 10.59 -21.08
C GLU A 59 -8.13 9.05 -21.10
N VAL A 60 -7.39 8.39 -20.21
CA VAL A 60 -7.29 6.93 -20.17
C VAL A 60 -7.41 6.39 -18.76
N TYR A 61 -8.29 5.40 -18.61
CA TYR A 61 -8.57 4.70 -17.37
C TYR A 61 -7.96 3.30 -17.45
N LEU A 62 -6.93 3.07 -16.64
CA LEU A 62 -6.11 1.86 -16.60
C LEU A 62 -6.51 1.03 -15.38
N TYR A 63 -7.18 -0.10 -15.59
CA TYR A 63 -7.63 -0.98 -14.53
C TYR A 63 -6.61 -2.10 -14.29
N ALA A 64 -6.00 -2.09 -13.11
CA ALA A 64 -5.09 -3.11 -12.62
C ALA A 64 -5.87 -4.35 -12.19
N CYS A 65 -6.01 -5.33 -13.07
CA CYS A 65 -6.61 -6.62 -12.76
C CYS A 65 -5.55 -7.58 -12.21
N GLY A 66 -5.27 -7.46 -10.92
CA GLY A 66 -4.17 -8.17 -10.27
C GLY A 66 -4.08 -7.91 -8.78
N GLY A 67 -2.87 -8.01 -8.23
CA GLY A 67 -2.57 -7.61 -6.84
C GLY A 67 -1.85 -6.26 -6.77
N ASP A 68 -1.35 -5.93 -5.58
CA ASP A 68 -0.69 -4.65 -5.29
C ASP A 68 0.48 -4.35 -6.24
N GLY A 69 1.29 -5.36 -6.58
CA GLY A 69 2.39 -5.19 -7.53
C GLY A 69 1.94 -4.84 -8.96
N THR A 70 0.79 -5.36 -9.41
CA THR A 70 0.25 -4.99 -10.74
C THR A 70 -0.27 -3.55 -10.74
N LEU A 71 -0.88 -3.12 -9.64
CA LEU A 71 -1.27 -1.72 -9.45
C LEU A 71 -0.05 -0.80 -9.39
N ASN A 72 1.00 -1.19 -8.66
CA ASN A 72 2.24 -0.42 -8.57
C ASN A 72 2.94 -0.32 -9.94
N GLU A 73 3.04 -1.41 -10.72
CA GLU A 73 3.57 -1.34 -12.09
C GLU A 73 2.83 -0.28 -12.94
N ILE A 74 1.50 -0.27 -12.87
CA ILE A 74 0.67 0.69 -13.62
C ILE A 74 0.90 2.12 -13.10
N LEU A 75 0.90 2.35 -11.79
CA LEU A 75 1.24 3.64 -11.17
C LEU A 75 2.57 4.16 -11.73
N GLN A 76 3.60 3.33 -11.74
CA GLN A 76 4.93 3.72 -12.19
C GLN A 76 4.97 4.08 -13.69
N GLY A 77 4.02 3.60 -14.49
CA GLY A 77 3.82 3.98 -15.89
C GLY A 77 2.98 5.25 -16.08
N THR A 78 2.13 5.61 -15.11
CA THR A 78 1.23 6.77 -15.19
C THR A 78 1.75 8.02 -14.47
N VAL A 79 2.68 7.89 -13.53
CA VAL A 79 3.29 9.05 -12.85
C VAL A 79 3.82 10.07 -13.88
N GLY A 80 3.38 11.32 -13.74
CA GLY A 80 3.72 12.41 -14.67
C GLY A 80 2.74 12.58 -15.84
N HIS A 81 1.73 11.71 -15.97
CA HIS A 81 0.70 11.79 -17.02
C HIS A 81 -0.67 12.15 -16.41
N PRO A 82 -1.07 13.44 -16.40
CA PRO A 82 -2.31 13.89 -15.73
C PRO A 82 -3.60 13.41 -16.42
N ASN A 83 -3.50 12.86 -17.63
CA ASN A 83 -4.60 12.26 -18.39
C ASN A 83 -4.88 10.80 -17.99
N ALA A 84 -3.97 10.15 -17.26
CA ALA A 84 -4.11 8.74 -16.90
C ALA A 84 -4.64 8.59 -15.47
N ALA A 85 -5.66 7.74 -15.31
CA ALA A 85 -6.19 7.34 -14.00
C ALA A 85 -6.09 5.82 -13.82
N ILE A 86 -5.83 5.38 -12.59
CA ILE A 86 -5.55 3.98 -12.24
C ILE A 86 -6.67 3.42 -11.36
N GLY A 87 -7.26 2.30 -11.78
CA GLY A 87 -8.25 1.55 -11.00
C GLY A 87 -7.69 0.21 -10.53
N CYS A 88 -8.26 -0.35 -9.46
CA CYS A 88 -7.89 -1.67 -8.97
C CYS A 88 -9.05 -2.64 -9.13
N VAL A 89 -8.81 -3.79 -9.77
CA VAL A 89 -9.71 -4.96 -9.75
C VAL A 89 -8.97 -6.06 -8.97
N PRO A 90 -9.31 -6.25 -7.68
CA PRO A 90 -8.45 -6.95 -6.73
C PRO A 90 -8.51 -8.47 -6.91
N CYS A 91 -7.62 -9.02 -7.74
CA CYS A 91 -7.47 -10.45 -7.99
C CYS A 91 -6.22 -11.06 -7.32
N GLY A 92 -5.42 -10.24 -6.64
CA GLY A 92 -4.26 -10.68 -5.87
C GLY A 92 -4.61 -11.25 -4.49
N SER A 93 -3.57 -11.61 -3.72
CA SER A 93 -3.72 -12.16 -2.37
C SER A 93 -3.67 -11.14 -1.23
N GLY A 94 -3.03 -9.98 -1.45
CA GLY A 94 -2.95 -8.89 -0.46
C GLY A 94 -4.09 -7.90 -0.66
N ASN A 95 -4.01 -7.16 -1.78
CA ASN A 95 -4.94 -6.12 -2.19
C ASN A 95 -5.14 -5.09 -1.06
N ASP A 96 -4.02 -4.64 -0.50
CA ASP A 96 -3.99 -3.75 0.65
C ASP A 96 -4.50 -2.36 0.29
N TYR A 97 -4.19 -1.90 -0.93
CA TYR A 97 -4.71 -0.65 -1.50
C TYR A 97 -6.23 -0.50 -1.36
N VAL A 98 -6.99 -1.56 -1.67
CA VAL A 98 -8.46 -1.52 -1.62
C VAL A 98 -8.95 -1.22 -0.20
N ARG A 99 -8.21 -1.68 0.81
CA ARG A 99 -8.54 -1.48 2.22
C ARG A 99 -8.31 -0.05 2.69
N ASN A 100 -7.67 0.80 1.89
CA ASN A 100 -7.55 2.23 2.15
C ASN A 100 -8.75 3.04 1.65
N PHE A 101 -9.69 2.41 0.96
CA PHE A 101 -10.90 3.08 0.43
C PHE A 101 -12.20 2.37 0.82
N GLY A 102 -12.21 1.04 0.94
CA GLY A 102 -13.41 0.27 1.24
C GLY A 102 -13.17 -1.24 1.24
N THR A 103 -14.10 -1.99 0.66
CA THR A 103 -14.05 -3.46 0.65
C THR A 103 -13.69 -4.03 -0.73
N GLN A 104 -13.07 -5.21 -0.77
CA GLN A 104 -12.79 -5.92 -2.03
C GLN A 104 -14.04 -6.17 -2.86
N ALA A 105 -15.20 -6.44 -2.22
CA ALA A 105 -16.46 -6.67 -2.93
C ALA A 105 -16.88 -5.44 -3.76
N GLN A 106 -16.72 -4.23 -3.22
CA GLN A 106 -17.06 -3.00 -3.92
C GLN A 106 -16.15 -2.75 -5.13
N PHE A 107 -14.87 -3.15 -5.05
CA PHE A 107 -13.95 -3.03 -6.19
C PHE A 107 -14.11 -4.17 -7.22
N LEU A 108 -14.72 -5.30 -6.86
CA LEU A 108 -15.00 -6.39 -7.80
C LEU A 108 -16.28 -6.16 -8.63
N ASP A 109 -17.09 -5.17 -8.27
CA ASP A 109 -18.22 -4.73 -9.09
C ASP A 109 -17.73 -3.97 -10.32
N LEU A 110 -17.71 -4.65 -11.46
CA LEU A 110 -17.25 -4.07 -12.72
C LEU A 110 -18.16 -2.98 -13.27
N ASP A 111 -19.46 -2.99 -12.95
CA ASP A 111 -20.36 -1.89 -13.35
C ASP A 111 -19.97 -0.62 -12.59
N ALA A 112 -19.69 -0.75 -11.29
CA ALA A 112 -19.21 0.35 -10.46
C ALA A 112 -17.81 0.83 -10.86
N GLN A 113 -16.91 -0.07 -11.29
CA GLN A 113 -15.59 0.26 -11.82
C GLN A 113 -15.65 1.07 -13.12
N LEU A 114 -16.56 0.71 -14.03
CA LEU A 114 -16.76 1.45 -15.27
C LEU A 114 -17.40 2.83 -15.03
N ALA A 115 -18.17 2.98 -13.96
CA ALA A 115 -18.72 4.26 -13.49
C ALA A 115 -17.77 5.06 -12.58
N ALA A 116 -16.59 4.52 -12.26
CA ALA A 116 -15.65 5.10 -11.31
C ALA A 116 -15.19 6.51 -11.73
N GLN A 117 -14.89 7.33 -10.73
CA GLN A 117 -14.43 8.70 -10.93
C GLN A 117 -12.98 8.88 -10.48
N PRO A 118 -12.18 9.71 -11.17
CA PRO A 118 -10.84 10.03 -10.73
C PRO A 118 -10.85 10.81 -9.41
N PHE A 119 -10.07 10.31 -8.46
CA PHE A 119 -9.73 10.91 -7.19
C PHE A 119 -8.24 11.28 -7.23
N ALA A 120 -7.94 12.58 -7.08
CA ALA A 120 -6.56 13.03 -7.01
C ALA A 120 -5.97 12.59 -5.66
N ALA A 121 -4.87 11.85 -5.72
CA ALA A 121 -4.19 11.32 -4.55
C ALA A 121 -2.72 11.73 -4.55
N ASP A 122 -2.23 12.05 -3.38
CA ASP A 122 -0.83 12.18 -3.07
C ASP A 122 -0.18 10.80 -3.07
N VAL A 123 1.11 10.76 -3.41
CA VAL A 123 1.91 9.52 -3.40
C VAL A 123 3.24 9.78 -2.69
N ILE A 124 3.80 8.72 -2.12
CA ILE A 124 5.15 8.71 -1.60
C ILE A 124 6.11 8.65 -2.79
N ARG A 125 6.97 9.66 -2.95
CA ARG A 125 8.05 9.67 -3.93
C ARG A 125 9.37 9.32 -3.25
N THR A 126 10.09 8.37 -3.84
CA THR A 126 11.41 7.97 -3.39
C THR A 126 12.36 7.88 -4.59
N PRO A 127 13.69 7.77 -4.38
CA PRO A 127 14.64 7.52 -5.46
C PRO A 127 14.41 6.20 -6.21
N GLN A 128 13.71 5.23 -5.59
CA GLN A 128 13.42 3.93 -6.17
C GLN A 128 12.11 3.92 -6.98
N GLY A 129 11.23 4.89 -6.77
CA GLY A 129 9.91 4.91 -7.40
C GLY A 129 8.86 5.70 -6.63
N CYS A 130 7.60 5.55 -7.03
CA CYS A 130 6.47 6.05 -6.26
C CYS A 130 5.73 4.87 -5.60
N GLY A 131 5.17 5.13 -4.41
CA GLY A 131 4.26 4.24 -3.70
C GLY A 131 3.01 5.00 -3.25
N ILE A 132 1.88 4.32 -3.18
CA ILE A 132 0.59 4.87 -2.77
C ILE A 132 0.39 4.71 -1.28
N ASP A 133 0.71 3.56 -0.70
CA ASP A 133 0.27 3.24 0.65
C ASP A 133 1.39 3.49 1.66
N ILE A 134 2.56 2.87 1.46
CA ILE A 134 3.57 2.79 2.52
C ILE A 134 4.99 2.61 1.98
N TYR A 135 5.92 3.30 2.63
CA TYR A 135 7.35 3.01 2.57
C TYR A 135 7.85 2.62 3.97
N ALA A 136 8.09 1.32 4.15
CA ALA A 136 8.39 0.75 5.46
C ALA A 136 9.75 0.06 5.48
N ALA A 137 10.28 -0.11 6.69
CA ALA A 137 11.51 -0.83 6.90
C ALA A 137 11.51 -1.55 8.25
N GLY A 138 12.14 -2.71 8.28
CA GLY A 138 12.15 -3.60 9.44
C GLY A 138 11.20 -4.76 9.29
N ILE A 139 10.23 -4.86 10.22
CA ILE A 139 9.31 -5.99 10.37
C ILE A 139 8.79 -6.50 9.01
N ASP A 140 8.49 -5.61 8.07
CA ASP A 140 7.83 -5.96 6.81
C ASP A 140 8.74 -6.57 5.73
N ALA A 141 10.03 -6.24 5.73
CA ALA A 141 10.95 -6.68 4.69
C ALA A 141 11.58 -8.07 4.96
N GLN A 142 11.66 -8.49 6.23
CA GLN A 142 12.03 -9.87 6.57
C GLN A 142 10.83 -10.83 6.50
N VAL A 143 9.61 -10.32 6.68
CA VAL A 143 8.36 -11.10 6.56
C VAL A 143 8.15 -11.58 5.14
N ALA A 144 8.39 -10.73 4.13
CA ALA A 144 8.32 -11.12 2.72
C ALA A 144 9.16 -12.37 2.40
N ASN A 145 10.32 -12.52 3.07
CA ASN A 145 11.20 -13.68 2.93
C ASN A 145 10.81 -14.89 3.83
N GLY A 146 10.05 -14.69 4.90
CA GLY A 146 9.63 -15.72 5.87
C GLY A 146 8.30 -16.42 5.55
N ILE A 147 7.42 -15.77 4.78
CA ILE A 147 6.08 -16.27 4.39
C ILE A 147 6.07 -17.72 3.84
N PRO A 148 7.07 -18.19 3.06
CA PRO A 148 7.06 -19.57 2.56
C PRO A 148 7.13 -20.64 3.66
N LYS A 149 7.67 -20.33 4.84
CA LYS A 149 7.89 -21.30 5.93
C LYS A 149 6.59 -21.64 6.68
N TRP A 150 5.80 -20.64 7.06
CA TRP A 150 4.61 -20.83 7.90
C TRP A 150 3.37 -21.29 7.15
N ARG A 151 3.32 -21.08 5.82
CA ARG A 151 2.28 -21.65 4.94
C ARG A 151 2.27 -23.19 4.92
N ARG A 152 3.33 -23.85 5.39
CA ARG A 152 3.45 -25.32 5.47
C ARG A 152 2.95 -25.92 6.79
N VAL A 153 2.59 -25.08 7.78
CA VAL A 153 2.09 -25.56 9.07
C VAL A 153 0.60 -25.91 8.94
N PRO A 154 0.19 -27.17 9.23
CA PRO A 154 -1.21 -27.56 9.16
C PRO A 154 -2.05 -26.70 10.13
N PHE A 155 -3.26 -26.32 9.73
CA PHE A 155 -4.21 -25.44 10.44
C PHE A 155 -3.86 -23.93 10.49
N CYS A 156 -2.81 -23.45 9.81
CA CYS A 156 -2.53 -22.02 9.66
C CYS A 156 -3.08 -21.46 8.34
N GLY A 157 -4.20 -20.73 8.40
CA GLY A 157 -4.71 -19.96 7.25
C GLY A 157 -3.79 -18.80 6.85
N GLY A 158 -3.99 -18.21 5.67
CA GLY A 158 -3.10 -17.19 5.08
C GLY A 158 -2.80 -16.00 6.00
N THR A 159 -3.82 -15.45 6.67
CA THR A 159 -3.71 -14.29 7.57
C THR A 159 -2.98 -14.63 8.88
N THR A 160 -3.13 -15.86 9.38
CA THR A 160 -2.46 -16.36 10.60
C THR A 160 -0.99 -16.67 10.33
N ALA A 161 -0.68 -17.29 9.18
CA ALA A 161 0.70 -17.52 8.74
C ALA A 161 1.45 -16.20 8.51
N TYR A 162 0.77 -15.18 7.99
CA TYR A 162 1.33 -13.83 7.82
C TYR A 162 1.61 -13.15 9.17
N THR A 163 0.66 -13.19 10.11
CA THR A 163 0.83 -12.67 11.48
C THR A 163 1.95 -13.39 12.24
N LEU A 164 2.10 -14.71 12.07
CA LEU A 164 3.18 -15.50 12.66
C LEU A 164 4.55 -15.20 12.05
N SER A 165 4.61 -14.95 10.74
CA SER A 165 5.83 -14.51 10.05
C SER A 165 6.26 -13.12 10.54
N ILE A 166 5.30 -12.21 10.75
CA ILE A 166 5.52 -10.91 11.40
C ILE A 166 6.09 -11.11 12.80
N LEU A 167 5.46 -11.94 13.64
CA LEU A 167 5.95 -12.23 14.98
C LEU A 167 7.37 -12.83 15.00
N GLU A 168 7.71 -13.70 14.05
CA GLU A 168 9.06 -14.25 13.90
C GLU A 168 10.06 -13.15 13.50
N ALA A 169 9.72 -12.28 12.55
CA ALA A 169 10.55 -11.15 12.13
C ALA A 169 10.72 -10.10 13.25
N VAL A 170 9.66 -9.84 14.02
CA VAL A 170 9.70 -8.98 15.23
C VAL A 170 10.59 -9.60 16.31
N CYS A 171 10.68 -10.94 16.38
CA CYS A 171 11.55 -11.65 17.30
C CYS A 171 13.01 -11.77 16.81
N SER A 172 13.27 -11.47 15.54
CA SER A 172 14.59 -11.43 14.92
C SER A 172 15.39 -10.20 15.39
N THR A 173 16.71 -10.23 15.19
CA THR A 173 17.71 -9.25 15.65
C THR A 173 17.62 -7.86 15.01
N PHE A 174 16.51 -7.52 14.35
CA PHE A 174 16.32 -6.25 13.66
C PHE A 174 16.29 -5.08 14.66
N ARG A 175 17.43 -4.38 14.78
CA ARG A 175 17.62 -3.17 15.57
C ARG A 175 18.67 -2.33 14.85
N HIS A 176 18.24 -1.22 14.29
CA HIS A 176 19.13 -0.32 13.57
C HIS A 176 19.21 1.03 14.25
N ARG A 177 20.42 1.59 14.39
CA ARG A 177 20.60 2.98 14.81
C ARG A 177 20.41 3.85 13.58
N LEU A 178 19.38 4.68 13.63
CA LEU A 178 18.99 5.54 12.53
C LEU A 178 19.18 6.99 12.92
N ARG A 179 19.65 7.80 11.97
CA ARG A 179 19.54 9.26 12.02
C ARG A 179 18.41 9.67 11.10
N ILE A 180 17.42 10.36 11.64
CA ILE A 180 16.22 10.79 10.94
C ILE A 180 16.19 12.30 10.93
N THR A 181 16.00 12.88 9.75
CA THR A 181 15.78 14.30 9.53
C THR A 181 14.44 14.47 8.83
N ALA A 182 13.54 15.26 9.40
CA ALA A 182 12.22 15.51 8.84
C ALA A 182 11.75 16.92 9.23
N ASP A 183 11.58 17.80 8.25
CA ASP A 183 11.37 19.23 8.47
C ASP A 183 12.39 19.81 9.48
N ASP A 184 11.92 20.33 10.63
CA ASP A 184 12.74 20.88 11.71
C ASP A 184 13.22 19.82 12.73
N ARG A 185 12.89 18.54 12.53
CA ARG A 185 13.20 17.46 13.46
C ARG A 185 14.52 16.78 13.09
N GLN A 186 15.34 16.55 14.10
CA GLN A 186 16.45 15.61 14.04
C GLN A 186 16.37 14.64 15.19
N LEU A 187 16.38 13.35 14.87
CA LEU A 187 16.29 12.25 15.82
C LEU A 187 17.40 11.26 15.51
N GLU A 188 18.10 10.81 16.55
CA GLU A 188 19.06 9.71 16.42
C GLU A 188 18.79 8.69 17.51
N ASP A 189 18.39 7.48 17.13
CA ASP A 189 18.03 6.43 18.09
C ASP A 189 18.04 5.04 17.43
N THR A 190 17.85 4.00 18.23
CA THR A 190 17.69 2.62 17.76
C THR A 190 16.22 2.28 17.54
N PHE A 191 15.88 1.83 16.34
CA PHE A 191 14.54 1.42 15.95
C PHE A 191 14.50 -0.05 15.50
N MET A 192 13.38 -0.69 15.76
CA MET A 192 13.04 -2.03 15.28
C MET A 192 11.92 -2.03 14.21
N MET A 193 11.31 -0.89 13.96
CA MET A 193 10.36 -0.70 12.86
C MET A 193 10.31 0.76 12.47
N LEU A 194 10.13 0.99 11.18
CA LEU A 194 9.86 2.28 10.56
C LEU A 194 8.72 2.07 9.57
N ALA A 195 7.73 2.95 9.60
CA ALA A 195 6.69 3.04 8.57
C ALA A 195 6.49 4.52 8.23
N VAL A 196 6.62 4.85 6.95
CA VAL A 196 6.27 6.15 6.37
C VAL A 196 5.01 5.92 5.54
N CYS A 197 3.88 6.43 6.01
CA CYS A 197 2.56 6.06 5.53
C CYS A 197 1.89 7.24 4.79
N ASN A 198 1.24 6.92 3.69
CA ASN A 198 0.27 7.79 3.00
C ASN A 198 -1.13 7.14 3.06
N GLY A 199 -1.20 5.81 3.08
CA GLY A 199 -2.39 5.02 3.40
C GLY A 199 -2.49 4.65 4.89
N GLN A 200 -3.69 4.29 5.33
CA GLN A 200 -3.95 3.89 6.72
C GLN A 200 -3.55 2.45 7.01
N GLN A 201 -3.80 1.57 6.05
CA GLN A 201 -3.66 0.13 6.17
C GLN A 201 -2.63 -0.43 5.19
N TYR A 202 -1.96 -1.50 5.61
CA TYR A 202 -1.01 -2.23 4.80
C TYR A 202 -0.87 -3.68 5.30
N GLY A 203 -0.24 -4.54 4.49
CA GLY A 203 0.20 -5.87 4.91
C GLY A 203 -0.92 -6.77 5.45
N GLY A 204 -2.03 -6.92 4.75
CA GLY A 204 -3.16 -7.75 5.20
C GLY A 204 -3.99 -7.15 6.33
N GLY A 205 -4.11 -5.81 6.34
CA GLY A 205 -5.00 -5.07 7.25
C GLY A 205 -4.37 -4.66 8.58
N TYR A 206 -3.05 -4.46 8.62
CA TYR A 206 -2.43 -3.73 9.72
C TYR A 206 -2.63 -2.24 9.51
N CYS A 207 -3.23 -1.57 10.48
CA CYS A 207 -3.40 -0.13 10.44
C CYS A 207 -2.18 0.56 11.05
N ALA A 208 -1.22 1.00 10.23
CA ALA A 208 -0.04 1.73 10.71
C ALA A 208 -0.38 3.16 11.13
N ALA A 209 -1.19 3.84 10.31
CA ALA A 209 -1.51 5.25 10.49
C ALA A 209 -3.03 5.45 10.41
N PRO A 210 -3.76 5.28 11.52
CA PRO A 210 -5.24 5.31 11.56
C PRO A 210 -5.88 6.56 10.99
N HIS A 211 -5.13 7.66 11.00
CA HIS A 211 -5.61 8.99 10.63
C HIS A 211 -4.92 9.53 9.36
N ALA A 212 -4.18 8.69 8.63
CA ALA A 212 -3.55 9.06 7.38
C ALA A 212 -4.59 9.44 6.31
N SER A 213 -4.24 10.42 5.48
CA SER A 213 -5.04 10.87 4.34
C SER A 213 -4.16 10.97 3.11
N MET A 214 -4.64 10.43 1.99
CA MET A 214 -3.91 10.50 0.71
C MET A 214 -4.05 11.87 0.02
N THR A 215 -4.44 12.93 0.73
CA THR A 215 -4.69 14.26 0.14
C THR A 215 -4.33 15.43 1.05
N ASP A 216 -3.90 15.16 2.28
CA ASP A 216 -3.56 16.22 3.23
C ASP A 216 -2.14 16.76 3.01
N GLY A 217 -1.39 16.15 2.09
CA GLY A 217 -0.05 16.57 1.77
C GLY A 217 1.00 16.20 2.83
N LEU A 218 0.72 15.20 3.66
CA LEU A 218 1.61 14.78 4.74
C LEU A 218 1.89 13.28 4.68
N LEU A 219 3.06 12.90 5.19
CA LEU A 219 3.44 11.53 5.48
C LEU A 219 3.31 11.28 6.98
N ASP A 220 2.59 10.24 7.35
CA ASP A 220 2.47 9.75 8.72
C ASP A 220 3.65 8.83 9.05
N VAL A 221 4.56 9.30 9.91
CA VAL A 221 5.78 8.56 10.26
C VAL A 221 5.60 7.87 11.60
N VAL A 222 5.69 6.54 11.60
CA VAL A 222 5.62 5.69 12.78
C VAL A 222 6.96 5.00 13.00
N LEU A 223 7.59 5.31 14.13
CA LEU A 223 8.87 4.74 14.54
C LEU A 223 8.67 3.90 15.80
N LEU A 224 9.16 2.66 15.80
CA LEU A 224 9.10 1.77 16.96
C LEU A 224 10.50 1.44 17.46
N ARG A 225 10.78 1.81 18.71
CA ARG A 225 11.98 1.40 19.46
C ARG A 225 11.88 -0.06 19.88
N PRO A 226 13.02 -0.71 20.21
CA PRO A 226 13.05 -2.07 20.72
C PRO A 226 12.07 -2.32 21.88
N VAL A 227 11.14 -3.25 21.67
CA VAL A 227 10.13 -3.65 22.66
C VAL A 227 10.53 -4.96 23.35
N PRO A 228 10.27 -5.11 24.67
CA PRO A 228 10.43 -6.39 25.35
C PRO A 228 9.54 -7.49 24.73
N ARG A 229 10.13 -8.66 24.46
CA ARG A 229 9.46 -9.77 23.75
C ARG A 229 8.11 -10.18 24.35
N LEU A 230 7.99 -10.14 25.68
CA LEU A 230 6.76 -10.49 26.41
C LEU A 230 5.60 -9.54 26.13
N LYS A 231 5.87 -8.28 25.75
CA LYS A 231 4.83 -7.27 25.46
C LYS A 231 4.39 -7.27 23.99
N LEU A 232 5.18 -7.89 23.09
CA LEU A 232 4.95 -7.85 21.65
C LEU A 232 3.57 -8.34 21.21
N PRO A 233 3.06 -9.51 21.66
CA PRO A 233 1.77 -10.01 21.16
C PRO A 233 0.62 -9.03 21.48
N GLY A 234 0.63 -8.48 22.70
CA GLY A 234 -0.38 -7.51 23.13
C GLY A 234 -0.28 -6.18 22.39
N LEU A 235 0.94 -5.69 22.10
CA LEU A 235 1.14 -4.47 21.32
C LEU A 235 0.76 -4.68 19.85
N LEU A 236 1.16 -5.79 19.24
CA LEU A 236 0.87 -6.11 17.85
C LEU A 236 -0.64 -6.17 17.58
N GLY A 237 -1.42 -6.78 18.49
CA GLY A 237 -2.88 -6.81 18.38
C GLY A 237 -3.54 -5.43 18.47
N SER A 238 -2.98 -4.52 19.29
CA SER A 238 -3.45 -3.13 19.35
C SER A 238 -3.03 -2.33 18.11
N TYR A 239 -1.80 -2.53 17.64
CA TYR A 239 -1.25 -1.89 16.44
C TYR A 239 -2.04 -2.27 15.18
N LYS A 240 -2.36 -3.57 15.01
CA LYS A 240 -3.21 -4.03 13.90
C LYS A 240 -4.54 -3.28 13.82
N LYS A 241 -5.14 -2.97 14.97
CA LYS A 241 -6.41 -2.24 15.10
C LYS A 241 -6.27 -0.72 15.12
N GLY A 242 -5.06 -0.19 14.90
CA GLY A 242 -4.82 1.25 14.96
C GLY A 242 -4.89 1.88 16.35
N LYS A 243 -4.91 1.09 17.43
CA LYS A 243 -5.11 1.59 18.81
C LYS A 243 -3.83 2.13 19.48
N HIS A 244 -2.77 2.31 18.72
CA HIS A 244 -1.55 2.98 19.17
C HIS A 244 -1.65 4.50 19.11
N LEU A 245 -2.57 5.04 18.30
CA LEU A 245 -2.93 6.46 18.27
C LEU A 245 -4.38 6.64 18.76
N SER A 246 -4.61 7.65 19.59
CA SER A 246 -5.96 8.13 19.92
C SER A 246 -6.39 9.24 18.97
N GLU A 247 -7.53 9.87 19.24
CA GLU A 247 -7.92 11.11 18.56
C GLU A 247 -6.83 12.17 18.66
N GLY A 248 -6.66 12.96 17.58
CA GLY A 248 -5.62 13.99 17.48
C GLY A 248 -4.19 13.42 17.44
N ASP A 249 -4.02 12.21 16.91
CA ASP A 249 -2.72 11.54 16.73
C ASP A 249 -1.86 11.39 17.99
N THR A 250 -2.48 11.40 19.17
CA THR A 250 -1.74 11.24 20.41
C THR A 250 -1.40 9.76 20.64
N ILE A 251 -0.13 9.47 20.90
CA ILE A 251 0.33 8.10 21.18
C ILE A 251 -0.29 7.64 22.50
N THR A 252 -0.93 6.47 22.49
CA THR A 252 -1.56 5.92 23.69
C THR A 252 -0.51 5.51 24.73
N GLU A 253 -0.86 5.55 26.02
CA GLU A 253 0.06 5.26 27.14
C GLU A 253 0.80 3.93 26.98
N LYS A 254 0.12 2.94 26.39
CA LYS A 254 0.68 1.61 26.12
C LYS A 254 1.87 1.64 25.15
N PHE A 255 1.87 2.58 24.19
CA PHE A 255 2.88 2.72 23.15
C PHE A 255 3.86 3.86 23.40
N ALA A 256 3.52 4.86 24.22
CA ALA A 256 4.34 6.03 24.50
C ALA A 256 5.82 5.74 24.84
N PRO A 257 6.19 4.67 25.59
CA PRO A 257 7.59 4.36 25.86
C PRO A 257 8.39 3.87 24.65
N TYR A 258 7.70 3.36 23.64
CA TYR A 258 8.30 2.59 22.54
C TYR A 258 8.09 3.25 21.18
N MET A 259 7.14 4.16 21.04
CA MET A 259 6.73 4.70 19.75
C MET A 259 7.02 6.18 19.66
N THR A 260 7.44 6.62 18.48
CA THR A 260 7.47 8.02 18.08
C THR A 260 6.61 8.16 16.84
N PHE A 261 5.77 9.18 16.85
CA PHE A 261 4.87 9.51 15.75
C PHE A 261 4.99 10.99 15.43
N PHE A 262 4.99 11.32 14.14
CA PHE A 262 4.87 12.69 13.64
C PHE A 262 4.46 12.68 12.17
N ARG A 263 3.97 13.83 11.69
CA ARG A 263 3.67 14.06 10.28
C ARG A 263 4.71 15.00 9.67
N THR A 264 5.02 14.81 8.39
CA THR A 264 6.02 15.61 7.67
C THR A 264 5.79 15.57 6.16
N GLY A 265 6.24 16.58 5.42
CA GLY A 265 6.21 16.54 3.95
C GLY A 265 7.38 15.75 3.34
N SER A 266 8.50 15.63 4.05
CA SER A 266 9.70 14.94 3.57
C SER A 266 10.53 14.40 4.73
N ILE A 267 11.14 13.23 4.52
CA ILE A 267 11.95 12.54 5.52
C ILE A 267 13.19 11.90 4.89
N ASP A 268 14.33 12.14 5.52
CA ASP A 268 15.62 11.50 5.23
C ASP A 268 16.03 10.63 6.40
N ILE A 269 16.47 9.40 6.10
CA ILE A 269 16.86 8.42 7.11
C ILE A 269 18.20 7.80 6.72
N GLU A 270 19.19 7.94 7.58
CA GLU A 270 20.52 7.36 7.41
C GLU A 270 20.72 6.21 8.40
N VAL A 271 21.13 5.04 7.90
CA VAL A 271 21.48 3.88 8.72
C VAL A 271 22.92 4.03 9.22
N LEU A 272 23.11 4.09 10.53
CA LEU A 272 24.42 4.36 11.14
C LEU A 272 25.25 3.11 11.43
N ASP A 273 24.64 1.92 11.35
CA ASP A 273 25.29 0.65 11.72
C ASP A 273 26.12 0.05 10.59
N GLY A 274 26.10 0.67 9.40
CA GLY A 274 26.79 0.19 8.20
C GLY A 274 26.16 -1.02 7.50
N ASN A 275 25.12 -1.62 8.08
CA ASN A 275 24.37 -2.71 7.44
C ASN A 275 23.13 -2.15 6.73
N PRO A 276 22.87 -2.51 5.46
CA PRO A 276 21.71 -2.01 4.74
C PRO A 276 20.42 -2.51 5.40
N LEU A 277 19.49 -1.58 5.53
CA LEU A 277 18.14 -1.80 5.96
C LEU A 277 17.33 -2.32 4.77
N ILE A 278 16.67 -3.48 4.89
CA ILE A 278 15.74 -3.91 3.85
C ILE A 278 14.45 -3.08 4.02
N THR A 279 14.14 -2.32 2.99
CA THR A 279 12.95 -1.46 2.89
C THR A 279 11.94 -2.10 1.96
N THR A 280 10.67 -1.73 2.09
CA THR A 280 9.58 -2.12 1.19
C THR A 280 8.77 -0.89 0.80
N LEU A 281 8.59 -0.66 -0.50
CA LEU A 281 7.70 0.35 -1.06
C LEU A 281 6.52 -0.39 -1.69
N ASP A 282 5.33 -0.32 -1.08
CA ASP A 282 4.12 -1.07 -1.50
C ASP A 282 4.35 -2.57 -1.79
N GLY A 283 5.29 -3.21 -1.09
CA GLY A 283 5.63 -4.63 -1.22
C GLY A 283 6.87 -4.92 -2.07
N GLU A 284 7.42 -3.93 -2.79
CA GLU A 284 8.69 -4.08 -3.49
C GLU A 284 9.87 -3.85 -2.54
N CYS A 285 10.65 -4.91 -2.31
CA CYS A 285 11.75 -4.86 -1.36
C CYS A 285 13.06 -4.37 -1.99
N SER A 286 13.76 -3.47 -1.31
CA SER A 286 15.10 -3.03 -1.70
C SER A 286 16.00 -2.74 -0.48
N PRO A 287 17.29 -3.14 -0.50
CA PRO A 287 18.24 -2.78 0.55
C PRO A 287 18.66 -1.32 0.43
N GLN A 288 18.63 -0.57 1.54
CA GLN A 288 18.96 0.85 1.60
C GLN A 288 19.88 1.16 2.79
N LEU A 289 20.90 1.97 2.56
CA LEU A 289 21.67 2.63 3.63
C LEU A 289 21.15 4.04 3.92
N ARG A 290 20.47 4.62 2.94
CA ARG A 290 19.83 5.93 3.02
C ARG A 290 18.44 5.80 2.43
N MET A 291 17.44 6.21 3.18
CA MET A 291 16.06 6.30 2.72
C MET A 291 15.73 7.76 2.55
N HIS A 292 15.00 8.07 1.49
CA HIS A 292 14.41 9.36 1.26
C HIS A 292 12.97 9.13 0.83
N ALA A 293 12.05 9.87 1.43
CA ALA A 293 10.67 9.91 1.01
C ALA A 293 10.14 11.34 1.12
N GLU A 294 9.46 11.77 0.08
CA GLU A 294 8.75 13.05 0.04
C GLU A 294 7.34 12.83 -0.49
N ILE A 295 6.41 13.68 -0.06
CA ILE A 295 5.06 13.66 -0.58
C ILE A 295 5.03 14.32 -1.97
N ALA A 296 4.40 13.66 -2.94
CA ALA A 296 4.13 14.23 -4.24
C ALA A 296 2.63 14.49 -4.36
N HIS A 297 2.24 15.76 -4.20
CA HIS A 297 0.84 16.17 -4.18
C HIS A 297 0.10 15.85 -5.47
N SER A 298 -1.08 15.25 -5.35
CA SER A 298 -2.00 14.95 -6.47
C SER A 298 -1.31 14.29 -7.67
N ALA A 299 -0.26 13.52 -7.40
CA ALA A 299 0.59 12.93 -8.43
C ALA A 299 0.00 11.66 -9.06
N ALA A 300 -1.03 11.09 -8.45
CA ALA A 300 -1.81 9.99 -9.01
C ALA A 300 -3.30 10.36 -9.11
N ARG A 301 -3.96 9.83 -10.13
CA ARG A 301 -5.43 9.86 -10.26
C ARG A 301 -5.93 8.45 -10.05
N ILE A 302 -6.59 8.22 -8.93
CA ILE A 302 -7.11 6.92 -8.51
C ILE A 302 -8.58 6.82 -8.93
N LEU A 303 -8.97 5.76 -9.62
CA LEU A 303 -10.37 5.49 -9.94
C LEU A 303 -11.05 4.84 -8.74
N LEU A 304 -12.05 5.52 -8.20
CA LEU A 304 -12.89 5.00 -7.13
C LEU A 304 -14.33 4.80 -7.64
N PRO A 305 -14.93 3.62 -7.37
CA PRO A 305 -16.36 3.44 -7.50
C PRO A 305 -17.15 4.59 -6.82
N PRO A 306 -18.31 5.02 -7.34
CA PRO A 306 -18.98 6.23 -6.87
C PRO A 306 -19.24 6.30 -5.35
N GLU A 307 -19.65 5.19 -4.73
CA GLU A 307 -19.85 5.13 -3.28
C GLU A 307 -18.55 5.34 -2.49
N LEU A 308 -17.44 4.80 -2.99
CA LEU A 308 -16.13 4.93 -2.36
C LEU A 308 -15.56 6.32 -2.57
N ALA A 309 -15.70 6.89 -3.77
CA ALA A 309 -15.32 8.26 -4.06
C ALA A 309 -16.04 9.27 -3.16
N ALA A 310 -17.32 9.04 -2.86
CA ALA A 310 -18.10 9.91 -1.98
C ALA A 310 -17.60 9.90 -0.53
N ASN A 311 -16.95 8.82 -0.09
CA ASN A 311 -16.46 8.60 1.27
C ASN A 311 -14.95 8.81 1.42
N ALA A 312 -14.20 8.85 0.31
CA ALA A 312 -12.77 9.13 0.29
C ALA A 312 -12.50 10.42 1.11
N ASN A 313 -11.64 10.31 2.12
CA ASN A 313 -11.26 11.35 3.09
C ASN A 313 -12.31 11.81 4.12
N LYS A 314 -13.53 11.27 4.14
CA LYS A 314 -14.55 11.71 5.12
C LYS A 314 -14.53 10.93 6.43
N THR A 315 -14.06 9.69 6.37
CA THR A 315 -14.13 8.75 7.50
C THR A 315 -12.88 7.88 7.50
N PRO A 316 -12.20 7.67 8.65
CA PRO A 316 -11.17 6.65 8.78
C PRO A 316 -11.70 5.29 8.31
N VAL A 317 -10.92 4.56 7.52
CA VAL A 317 -11.43 3.37 6.82
C VAL A 317 -11.87 2.28 7.80
N LEU A 318 -11.19 2.18 8.95
CA LEU A 318 -11.59 1.30 10.05
C LEU A 318 -13.03 1.55 10.52
N GLN A 319 -13.45 2.82 10.62
CA GLN A 319 -14.81 3.17 11.02
C GLN A 319 -15.83 2.85 9.91
N ALA A 320 -15.44 3.00 8.64
CA ALA A 320 -16.31 2.69 7.49
C ALA A 320 -16.54 1.17 7.32
N MET A 321 -15.60 0.34 7.77
CA MET A 321 -15.69 -1.12 7.69
C MET A 321 -16.42 -1.77 8.89
N GLY A 322 -16.82 -0.99 9.89
CA GLY A 322 -17.54 -1.49 11.07
C GLY A 322 -16.70 -2.33 12.04
N GLU A 323 -15.36 -2.15 12.05
CA GLU A 323 -14.41 -2.86 12.91
C GLU A 323 -13.94 -2.06 14.14
#